data_AF-A0A9D7ACF0-F1
#
_entry.id   AF-A0A9D7ACF0-F1
#
_cell.length_a   1.000
_cell.length_b   1.000
_cell.length_c   1.000
_cell.angle_alpha   90.00
_cell.angle_beta   90.00
_cell.angle_gamma   90.00
#
_symmetry.space_group_name_H-M   'P 1'
#
loop_
_entity.id
_entity.type
_entity.pdbx_description
1 polymer ?
#
loop_
_entity_poly.entity_id
_entity_poly.type
_entity_poly.pdbx_seq_one_letter_code
_entity_poly.pdbx_strand_id
1 'polypeptide(L)'
;MSDLNSLRKKIDEIDAAIVDLLAQRMAVCKDVAAVKAQSATAVMQPQRVREVLSMRRQWAIDKQVDPDFTEQLFRILLAETHRIEIAEDRIEPAPSKTADALRSALDTVACRIDHVVVAVADLPAAIKFLSSLGFKTTPTQDSAIVTADAGGVTVVLVGPGDPGVDAHLATHGSGVQHIAIEVLNAGFVQQALAEAKVPLLTDVIVDADGHEQVFTVLDPSTGVQLGFISRTGHRVPISGQNVRALFRALTK
;
A
#
# COMPACT_ATOMS: atom_id res chain seq x y z
N MET A 1 -25.94 17.18 21.52
CA MET A 1 -24.61 16.60 21.26
C MET A 1 -24.84 15.19 20.74
N SER A 2 -24.29 14.83 19.58
CA SER A 2 -24.35 13.44 19.12
C SER A 2 -23.42 12.59 19.98
N ASP A 3 -23.95 11.58 20.65
CA ASP A 3 -23.14 10.58 21.37
C ASP A 3 -22.38 9.69 20.37
N LEU A 4 -21.21 9.19 20.76
CA LEU A 4 -20.32 8.37 19.94
C LEU A 4 -21.05 7.20 19.27
N ASN A 5 -21.94 6.55 20.01
CA ASN A 5 -22.74 5.42 19.51
C ASN A 5 -23.68 5.84 18.37
N SER A 6 -24.26 7.05 18.44
CA SER A 6 -25.13 7.56 17.38
C SER A 6 -24.37 7.86 16.09
N LEU A 7 -23.12 8.33 16.20
CA LEU A 7 -22.26 8.57 15.03
C LEU A 7 -21.79 7.26 14.42
N ARG A 8 -21.41 6.28 15.25
CA ARG A 8 -21.06 4.93 14.78
C ARG A 8 -22.20 4.27 14.02
N LYS A 9 -23.42 4.35 14.55
CA LYS A 9 -24.60 3.84 13.83
C LYS A 9 -24.79 4.49 12.46
N LYS A 10 -24.55 5.80 12.34
CA LYS A 10 -24.62 6.49 11.04
C LYS A 10 -23.53 6.02 10.08
N ILE A 11 -22.33 5.72 10.58
CA ILE A 11 -21.26 5.11 9.79
C ILE A 11 -21.71 3.73 9.31
N ASP A 12 -22.24 2.89 10.20
CA ASP A 12 -22.74 1.54 9.85
C ASP A 12 -23.83 1.61 8.77
N GLU A 13 -24.74 2.59 8.85
CA GLU A 13 -25.79 2.82 7.84
C GLU A 13 -25.20 3.23 6.48
N ILE A 14 -24.16 4.07 6.46
CA ILE A 14 -23.44 4.45 5.24
C ILE A 14 -22.68 3.25 4.67
N ASP A 15 -22.01 2.49 5.52
CA ASP A 15 -21.22 1.32 5.12
C ASP A 15 -22.12 0.22 4.52
N ALA A 16 -23.31 0.01 5.09
CA ALA A 16 -24.32 -0.87 4.49
C ALA A 16 -24.71 -0.40 3.08
N ALA A 17 -24.93 0.90 2.87
CA ALA A 17 -25.22 1.44 1.55
C ALA A 17 -24.05 1.28 0.57
N ILE A 18 -22.80 1.39 1.05
CA ILE A 18 -21.60 1.12 0.24
C ILE A 18 -21.60 -0.34 -0.23
N VAL A 19 -21.89 -1.30 0.66
CA VAL A 19 -21.96 -2.74 0.30
C VAL A 19 -23.03 -2.98 -0.76
N ASP A 20 -24.21 -2.38 -0.63
CA ASP A 20 -25.28 -2.49 -1.63
C ASP A 20 -24.88 -1.92 -2.99
N LEU A 21 -24.19 -0.76 -3.00
CA LEU A 21 -23.67 -0.15 -4.23
C LEU A 21 -22.57 -1.00 -4.88
N LEU A 22 -21.74 -1.67 -4.09
CA LEU A 22 -20.74 -2.62 -4.59
C LEU A 22 -21.43 -3.80 -5.27
N ALA A 23 -22.46 -4.39 -4.65
CA ALA A 23 -23.22 -5.49 -5.22
C ALA A 23 -23.86 -5.10 -6.57
N GLN A 24 -24.49 -3.93 -6.63
CA GLN A 24 -25.05 -3.39 -7.87
C GLN A 24 -23.98 -3.17 -8.94
N ARG A 25 -22.83 -2.58 -8.57
CA ARG A 25 -21.71 -2.37 -9.50
C ARG A 25 -21.20 -3.70 -10.05
N MET A 26 -21.07 -4.73 -9.22
CA MET A 26 -20.60 -6.05 -9.67
C MET A 26 -21.59 -6.72 -10.64
N ALA A 27 -22.90 -6.57 -10.42
CA ALA A 27 -23.91 -7.06 -11.36
C ALA A 27 -23.75 -6.41 -12.75
N VAL A 28 -23.63 -5.07 -12.80
CA VAL A 28 -23.39 -4.35 -14.06
C VAL A 28 -22.07 -4.75 -14.72
N CYS A 29 -21.02 -5.03 -13.93
CA CYS A 29 -19.73 -5.51 -14.49
C CYS A 29 -19.87 -6.85 -15.20
N LYS A 30 -20.73 -7.76 -14.71
CA LYS A 30 -21.01 -9.04 -15.38
C LYS A 30 -21.76 -8.82 -16.70
N ASP A 31 -22.73 -7.92 -16.72
CA ASP A 31 -23.43 -7.57 -17.96
C ASP A 31 -22.48 -6.97 -18.99
N VAL A 32 -21.57 -6.08 -18.55
CA VAL A 32 -20.50 -5.52 -19.40
C VAL A 32 -19.58 -6.63 -19.93
N ALA A 33 -19.20 -7.59 -19.09
CA ALA A 33 -18.38 -8.74 -19.50
C ALA A 33 -19.08 -9.54 -20.62
N ALA A 34 -20.35 -9.87 -20.44
CA ALA A 34 -21.15 -10.60 -21.42
C ALA A 34 -21.25 -9.86 -22.77
N VAL A 35 -21.44 -8.54 -22.73
CA VAL A 35 -21.47 -7.72 -23.96
C VAL A 35 -20.09 -7.67 -24.63
N LYS A 36 -19.00 -7.55 -23.87
CA LYS A 36 -17.63 -7.55 -24.42
C LYS A 36 -17.28 -8.89 -25.08
N ALA A 37 -17.69 -10.00 -24.46
CA ALA A 37 -17.49 -11.35 -24.99
C ALA A 37 -18.16 -11.53 -26.36
N GLN A 38 -19.36 -10.97 -26.55
CA GLN A 38 -20.08 -11.02 -27.83
C GLN A 38 -19.49 -10.11 -28.92
N SER A 39 -18.80 -9.03 -28.53
CA SER A 39 -18.32 -7.98 -29.44
C SER A 39 -16.83 -8.04 -29.77
N ALA A 40 -16.12 -9.10 -29.34
CA ALA A 40 -14.65 -9.22 -29.45
C ALA A 40 -13.89 -8.00 -28.87
N THR A 41 -14.50 -7.28 -27.93
CA THR A 41 -13.90 -6.11 -27.31
C THR A 41 -12.84 -6.56 -26.31
N ALA A 42 -11.65 -5.95 -26.35
CA ALA A 42 -10.60 -6.26 -25.40
C ALA A 42 -11.04 -6.03 -23.94
N VAL A 43 -10.74 -7.01 -23.08
CA VAL A 43 -10.99 -6.97 -21.62
C VAL A 43 -10.37 -5.72 -21.00
N MET A 44 -9.10 -5.45 -21.31
CA MET A 44 -8.36 -4.31 -20.80
C MET A 44 -8.26 -3.19 -21.85
N GLN A 45 -8.82 -2.03 -21.51
CA GLN A 45 -8.78 -0.83 -22.34
C GLN A 45 -8.07 0.29 -21.56
N PRO A 46 -6.75 0.51 -21.77
CA PRO A 46 -5.95 1.43 -20.95
C PRO A 46 -6.51 2.85 -20.92
N GLN A 47 -7.01 3.33 -22.06
CA GLN A 47 -7.60 4.65 -22.18
C GLN A 47 -8.84 4.80 -21.30
N ARG A 48 -9.70 3.78 -21.27
CA ARG A 48 -10.88 3.76 -20.41
C ARG A 48 -10.51 3.76 -18.93
N VAL A 49 -9.48 3.01 -18.53
CA VAL A 49 -8.97 3.02 -17.15
C VAL A 49 -8.49 4.42 -16.77
N ARG A 50 -7.70 5.09 -17.62
CA ARG A 50 -7.24 6.46 -17.38
C ARG A 50 -8.40 7.44 -17.22
N GLU A 51 -9.38 7.41 -18.13
CA GLU A 51 -10.57 8.27 -18.04
C GLU A 51 -11.36 8.01 -16.76
N VAL A 52 -11.56 6.74 -16.41
CA VAL A 52 -12.28 6.37 -15.19
C VAL A 52 -11.60 7.00 -13.99
N LEU A 53 -10.29 6.76 -13.81
CA LEU A 53 -9.55 7.26 -12.65
C LEU A 53 -9.52 8.79 -12.62
N SER A 54 -9.23 9.46 -13.75
CA SER A 54 -9.22 10.93 -13.81
C SER A 54 -10.57 11.54 -13.43
N MET A 55 -11.68 10.97 -13.91
CA MET A 55 -13.01 11.44 -13.55
C MET A 55 -13.32 11.24 -12.05
N ARG A 56 -12.91 10.12 -11.45
CA ARG A 56 -13.20 9.84 -10.03
C ARG A 56 -12.36 10.73 -9.12
N ARG A 57 -11.12 11.04 -9.50
CA ARG A 57 -10.33 12.08 -8.83
C ARG A 57 -11.07 13.42 -8.85
N GLN A 58 -11.61 13.83 -10.00
CA GLN A 58 -12.36 15.07 -10.10
C GLN A 58 -13.60 15.06 -9.20
N TRP A 59 -14.37 13.97 -9.19
CA TRP A 59 -15.53 13.84 -8.29
C TRP A 59 -15.14 13.92 -6.82
N ALA A 60 -14.00 13.33 -6.44
CA ALA A 60 -13.49 13.43 -5.08
C ALA A 60 -13.19 14.89 -4.71
N ILE A 61 -12.51 15.63 -5.60
CA ILE A 61 -12.22 17.06 -5.43
C ILE A 61 -13.52 17.85 -5.24
N ASP A 62 -14.51 17.64 -6.11
CA ASP A 62 -15.81 18.33 -6.07
C ASP A 62 -16.58 18.04 -4.78
N LYS A 63 -16.35 16.86 -4.18
CA LYS A 63 -16.99 16.40 -2.93
C LYS A 63 -16.12 16.61 -1.70
N GLN A 64 -14.96 17.26 -1.84
CA GLN A 64 -14.00 17.48 -0.74
C GLN A 64 -13.52 16.18 -0.08
N VAL A 65 -13.44 15.11 -0.87
CA VAL A 65 -12.82 13.84 -0.49
C VAL A 65 -11.41 13.81 -1.06
N ASP A 66 -10.48 13.16 -0.36
CA ASP A 66 -9.12 12.96 -0.85
C ASP A 66 -9.14 12.22 -2.22
N PRO A 67 -8.59 12.83 -3.29
CA PRO A 67 -8.59 12.24 -4.62
C PRO A 67 -7.68 11.02 -4.75
N ASP A 68 -6.60 10.94 -3.97
CA ASP A 68 -5.68 9.80 -3.99
C ASP A 68 -6.28 8.61 -3.26
N PHE A 69 -6.98 8.85 -2.15
CA PHE A 69 -7.78 7.81 -1.47
C PHE A 69 -8.87 7.26 -2.40
N THR A 70 -9.62 8.16 -3.05
CA THR A 70 -10.67 7.77 -3.99
C THR A 70 -10.11 6.98 -5.16
N GLU A 71 -8.99 7.43 -5.74
CA GLU A 71 -8.34 6.70 -6.81
C GLU A 71 -7.91 5.28 -6.39
N GLN A 72 -7.31 5.13 -5.21
CA GLN A 72 -6.90 3.81 -4.67
C GLN A 72 -8.10 2.87 -4.54
N LEU A 73 -9.21 3.34 -3.97
CA LEU A 73 -10.44 2.56 -3.89
C LEU A 73 -10.91 2.12 -5.28
N PHE A 74 -10.97 3.04 -6.24
CA PHE A 74 -11.43 2.71 -7.60
C PHE A 74 -10.45 1.81 -8.36
N ARG A 75 -9.15 1.83 -8.07
CA ARG A 75 -8.18 0.85 -8.59
C ARG A 75 -8.48 -0.55 -8.10
N ILE A 76 -8.81 -0.73 -6.81
CA ILE A 76 -9.25 -2.02 -6.25
C ILE A 76 -10.53 -2.49 -6.96
N LEU A 77 -11.50 -1.60 -7.13
CA LEU A 77 -12.75 -1.91 -7.82
C LEU A 77 -12.56 -2.28 -9.29
N LEU A 78 -11.61 -1.66 -9.99
CA LEU A 78 -11.26 -1.99 -11.37
C LEU A 78 -10.52 -3.33 -11.45
N ALA A 79 -9.63 -3.62 -10.51
CA ALA A 79 -8.95 -4.91 -10.43
C ALA A 79 -9.96 -6.05 -10.24
N GLU A 80 -10.94 -5.86 -9.36
CA GLU A 80 -12.01 -6.84 -9.16
C GLU A 80 -12.90 -6.99 -10.41
N THR A 81 -13.23 -5.89 -11.10
CA THR A 81 -13.95 -5.95 -12.38
C THR A 81 -13.19 -6.80 -13.41
N HIS A 82 -11.88 -6.57 -13.58
CA HIS A 82 -11.09 -7.37 -14.51
C HIS A 82 -11.02 -8.85 -14.09
N ARG A 83 -10.95 -9.14 -12.79
CA ARG A 83 -10.98 -10.53 -12.29
C ARG A 83 -12.29 -11.22 -12.67
N ILE A 84 -13.43 -10.55 -12.50
CA ILE A 84 -14.76 -11.07 -12.87
C ILE A 84 -14.86 -11.28 -14.38
N GLU A 85 -14.39 -10.33 -15.19
CA GLU A 85 -14.42 -10.42 -16.66
C GLU A 85 -13.62 -11.63 -17.20
N ILE A 86 -12.62 -12.11 -16.46
CA ILE A 86 -11.77 -13.26 -16.85
C ILE A 86 -12.23 -14.57 -16.17
N ALA A 87 -13.01 -14.48 -15.09
CA ALA A 87 -13.36 -15.64 -14.27
C ALA A 87 -14.33 -16.62 -14.95
N GLU A 88 -15.14 -16.19 -15.92
CA GLU A 88 -16.10 -17.08 -16.60
C GLU A 88 -15.40 -18.24 -17.36
N ASP A 89 -14.11 -18.10 -17.65
CA ASP A 89 -13.29 -19.13 -18.30
C ASP A 89 -12.51 -20.02 -17.32
N ARG A 90 -12.66 -19.85 -16.00
CA ARG A 90 -11.84 -20.53 -14.97
C ARG A 90 -12.66 -21.42 -14.03
N ILE A 91 -12.09 -22.58 -13.65
CA ILE A 91 -12.70 -23.61 -12.78
C ILE A 91 -12.33 -23.39 -11.29
N GLU A 92 -11.83 -22.22 -10.92
CA GLU A 92 -11.40 -21.96 -9.54
C GLU A 92 -12.61 -21.85 -8.58
N PRO A 93 -12.47 -22.32 -7.33
CA PRO A 93 -13.54 -22.26 -6.35
C PRO A 93 -13.90 -20.80 -6.02
N ALA A 94 -15.20 -20.56 -5.81
CA ALA A 94 -15.67 -19.26 -5.37
C ALA A 94 -15.03 -18.86 -4.02
N PRO A 95 -14.81 -17.55 -3.77
CA PRO A 95 -14.27 -17.09 -2.50
C PRO A 95 -15.16 -17.53 -1.31
N SER A 96 -14.52 -17.78 -0.17
CA SER A 96 -15.21 -18.19 1.05
C SER A 96 -16.27 -17.17 1.46
N LYS A 97 -17.42 -17.66 1.95
CA LYS A 97 -18.56 -16.86 2.41
C LYS A 97 -18.71 -16.84 3.94
N THR A 98 -17.73 -17.34 4.69
CA THR A 98 -17.73 -17.26 6.15
C THR A 98 -17.39 -15.84 6.61
N ALA A 99 -18.29 -15.24 7.40
CA ALA A 99 -18.10 -13.92 8.00
C ALA A 99 -17.19 -13.96 9.23
N ASP A 100 -17.17 -15.08 9.96
CA ASP A 100 -16.34 -15.24 11.13
C ASP A 100 -14.92 -15.65 10.70
N ALA A 101 -14.04 -14.66 10.72
CA ALA A 101 -12.64 -14.82 10.44
C ALA A 101 -11.88 -14.38 11.69
N LEU A 102 -11.75 -15.28 12.67
CA LEU A 102 -10.75 -15.19 13.73
C LEU A 102 -9.37 -15.19 13.06
N ARG A 103 -8.97 -14.04 12.56
CA ARG A 103 -7.69 -13.81 11.92
C ARG A 103 -6.72 -13.25 12.96
N SER A 104 -5.42 -13.36 12.69
CA SER A 104 -4.38 -12.97 13.64
C SER A 104 -4.50 -11.49 14.03
N ALA A 105 -3.86 -11.08 15.12
CA ALA A 105 -3.83 -9.66 15.52
C ALA A 105 -3.35 -8.73 14.37
N LEU A 106 -2.47 -9.22 13.50
CA LEU A 106 -2.04 -8.46 12.33
C LEU A 106 -3.17 -8.24 11.32
N ASP A 107 -4.04 -9.22 11.10
CA ASP A 107 -5.15 -9.08 10.15
C ASP A 107 -6.18 -8.04 10.58
N THR A 108 -6.35 -7.83 11.88
CA THR A 108 -7.22 -6.77 12.43
C THR A 108 -6.81 -5.37 11.97
N VAL A 109 -5.53 -5.15 11.66
CA VAL A 109 -4.97 -3.80 11.45
C VAL A 109 -4.19 -3.62 10.16
N ALA A 110 -3.75 -4.69 9.50
CA ALA A 110 -3.00 -4.59 8.25
C ALA A 110 -3.90 -4.18 7.08
N CYS A 111 -3.45 -3.20 6.29
CA CYS A 111 -4.21 -2.65 5.18
C CYS A 111 -3.67 -3.09 3.82
N ARG A 112 -2.37 -2.89 3.59
CA ARG A 112 -1.67 -3.23 2.34
C ARG A 112 -0.16 -3.19 2.53
N ILE A 113 0.59 -3.59 1.50
CA ILE A 113 1.99 -3.15 1.37
C ILE A 113 1.97 -1.64 1.10
N ASP A 114 2.63 -0.86 1.97
CA ASP A 114 2.74 0.60 1.82
C ASP A 114 3.79 0.95 0.78
N HIS A 115 5.00 0.40 0.94
CA HIS A 115 6.11 0.60 0.03
C HIS A 115 7.17 -0.49 0.18
N VAL A 116 8.06 -0.59 -0.80
CA VAL A 116 9.26 -1.44 -0.75
C VAL A 116 10.49 -0.56 -0.81
N VAL A 117 11.40 -0.69 0.15
CA VAL A 117 12.68 0.02 0.14
C VAL A 117 13.75 -0.83 -0.50
N VAL A 118 14.47 -0.26 -1.46
CA VAL A 118 15.55 -0.91 -2.20
C VAL A 118 16.84 -0.12 -2.03
N ALA A 119 17.82 -0.73 -1.38
CA ALA A 119 19.16 -0.18 -1.30
C ALA A 119 19.88 -0.41 -2.63
N VAL A 120 20.48 0.63 -3.20
CA VAL A 120 21.12 0.58 -4.51
C VAL A 120 22.51 1.23 -4.48
N ALA A 121 23.50 0.55 -5.04
CA ALA A 121 24.86 1.08 -5.15
C ALA A 121 24.96 2.21 -6.20
N ASP A 122 24.16 2.15 -7.26
CA ASP A 122 24.06 3.16 -8.31
C ASP A 122 22.62 3.70 -8.37
N LEU A 123 22.38 4.76 -7.61
CA LEU A 123 21.08 5.42 -7.53
C LEU A 123 20.63 6.02 -8.88
N PRO A 124 21.47 6.75 -9.65
CA PRO A 124 21.10 7.22 -10.99
C PRO A 124 20.66 6.10 -11.94
N ALA A 125 21.35 4.95 -11.96
CA ALA A 125 20.98 3.82 -12.79
C ALA A 125 19.63 3.22 -12.37
N ALA A 126 19.39 3.08 -11.06
CA ALA A 126 18.13 2.56 -10.52
C ALA A 126 16.94 3.48 -10.84
N ILE A 127 17.11 4.80 -10.71
CA ILE A 127 16.12 5.81 -11.11
C ILE A 127 15.78 5.63 -12.58
N LYS A 128 16.80 5.58 -13.45
CA LYS A 128 16.61 5.40 -14.90
C LYS A 128 15.83 4.12 -15.22
N PHE A 129 16.15 3.02 -14.54
CA PHE A 129 15.43 1.75 -14.70
C PHE A 129 13.95 1.89 -14.34
N LEU A 130 13.61 2.39 -13.16
CA LEU A 130 12.20 2.55 -12.76
C LEU A 130 11.45 3.54 -13.65
N SER A 131 12.07 4.66 -14.05
CA SER A 131 11.48 5.59 -15.01
C SER A 131 11.20 4.93 -16.37
N SER A 132 12.04 4.00 -16.83
CA SER A 132 11.80 3.25 -18.07
C SER A 132 10.57 2.33 -18.01
N LEU A 133 10.19 1.91 -16.80
CA LEU A 133 8.96 1.14 -16.54
C LEU A 133 7.72 2.04 -16.37
N GLY A 134 7.89 3.36 -16.42
CA GLY A 134 6.81 4.35 -16.27
C GLY A 134 6.58 4.84 -14.84
N PHE A 135 7.48 4.55 -13.89
CA PHE A 135 7.40 5.14 -12.55
C PHE A 135 7.75 6.63 -12.59
N LYS A 136 6.95 7.42 -11.87
CA LYS A 136 7.29 8.81 -11.58
C LYS A 136 8.23 8.84 -10.38
N THR A 137 9.44 9.34 -10.58
CA THR A 137 10.44 9.44 -9.51
C THR A 137 10.46 10.84 -8.90
N THR A 138 10.43 10.94 -7.58
CA THR A 138 10.44 12.19 -6.83
C THR A 138 11.51 12.11 -5.73
N PRO A 139 12.53 13.00 -5.74
CA PRO A 139 13.48 13.08 -4.64
C PRO A 139 12.79 13.47 -3.33
N THR A 140 13.23 12.87 -2.22
CA THR A 140 12.82 13.31 -0.88
C THR A 140 13.65 14.52 -0.43
N GLN A 141 13.47 14.96 0.82
CA GLN A 141 14.36 15.94 1.45
C GLN A 141 15.81 15.45 1.60
N ASP A 142 16.03 14.14 1.55
CA ASP A 142 17.35 13.53 1.42
C ASP A 142 17.58 13.18 -0.05
N SER A 143 18.56 13.83 -0.69
CA SER A 143 18.84 13.66 -2.12
C SER A 143 19.30 12.25 -2.51
N ALA A 144 19.79 11.46 -1.55
CA ALA A 144 20.14 10.06 -1.78
C ALA A 144 18.94 9.11 -1.61
N ILE A 145 17.73 9.64 -1.38
CA ILE A 145 16.50 8.88 -1.25
C ILE A 145 15.46 9.41 -2.23
N VAL A 146 14.94 8.51 -3.06
CA VAL A 146 13.99 8.83 -4.13
C VAL A 146 12.79 7.91 -4.06
N THR A 147 11.58 8.46 -4.02
CA THR A 147 10.36 7.66 -4.19
C THR A 147 10.09 7.47 -5.68
N ALA A 148 9.60 6.31 -6.04
CA ALA A 148 9.17 5.95 -7.37
C ALA A 148 7.75 5.40 -7.28
N ASP A 149 6.80 6.10 -7.90
CA ASP A 149 5.38 5.81 -7.79
C ASP A 149 4.76 5.46 -9.15
N ALA A 150 4.00 4.36 -9.20
CA ALA A 150 3.21 3.98 -10.37
C ALA A 150 1.95 3.20 -9.96
N GLY A 151 0.78 3.72 -10.31
CA GLY A 151 -0.47 2.96 -10.19
C GLY A 151 -0.87 2.53 -8.78
N GLY A 152 -0.41 3.23 -7.74
CA GLY A 152 -0.61 2.86 -6.33
C GLY A 152 0.48 1.94 -5.76
N VAL A 153 1.53 1.65 -6.54
CA VAL A 153 2.74 0.96 -6.09
C VAL A 153 3.83 1.99 -5.82
N THR A 154 4.49 1.86 -4.66
CA THR A 154 5.58 2.75 -4.25
C THR A 154 6.86 1.94 -3.99
N VAL A 155 7.94 2.32 -4.66
CA VAL A 155 9.30 1.84 -4.41
C VAL A 155 10.13 3.01 -3.92
N VAL A 156 10.91 2.82 -2.86
CA VAL A 156 11.81 3.84 -2.34
C VAL A 156 13.24 3.40 -2.59
N LEU A 157 13.96 4.14 -3.42
CA LEU A 157 15.37 3.91 -3.70
C LEU A 157 16.23 4.63 -2.67
N VAL A 158 17.23 3.94 -2.13
CA VAL A 158 18.18 4.48 -1.17
C VAL A 158 19.60 4.26 -1.69
N GLY A 159 20.28 5.36 -2.00
CA GLY A 159 21.65 5.38 -2.47
C GLY A 159 22.69 5.50 -1.35
N PRO A 160 23.98 5.33 -1.68
CA PRO A 160 25.10 5.46 -0.75
C PRO A 160 25.27 6.90 -0.25
N GLY A 161 26.15 7.09 0.74
CA GLY A 161 26.45 8.39 1.35
C GLY A 161 25.97 8.54 2.79
N ASP A 162 25.51 7.45 3.40
CA ASP A 162 25.22 7.33 4.83
C ASP A 162 25.91 6.09 5.37
N PRO A 163 26.59 6.14 6.52
CA PRO A 163 27.35 5.01 7.04
C PRO A 163 26.54 3.71 7.20
N GLY A 164 25.26 3.80 7.56
CA GLY A 164 24.40 2.62 7.73
C GLY A 164 23.99 2.01 6.38
N VAL A 165 23.69 2.84 5.39
CA VAL A 165 23.42 2.36 4.03
C VAL A 165 24.67 1.80 3.38
N ASP A 166 25.81 2.48 3.52
CA ASP A 166 27.08 2.04 2.95
C ASP A 166 27.52 0.70 3.54
N ALA A 167 27.38 0.52 4.85
CA ALA A 167 27.65 -0.76 5.52
C ALA A 167 26.68 -1.88 5.05
N HIS A 168 25.40 -1.55 4.89
CA HIS A 168 24.41 -2.49 4.36
C HIS A 168 24.75 -2.93 2.94
N LEU A 169 25.05 -1.98 2.05
CA LEU A 169 25.45 -2.23 0.66
C LEU A 169 26.75 -3.03 0.56
N ALA A 170 27.73 -2.75 1.42
CA ALA A 170 28.98 -3.51 1.47
C ALA A 170 28.77 -4.97 1.87
N THR A 171 27.79 -5.23 2.74
CA THR A 171 27.51 -6.56 3.26
C THR A 171 26.57 -7.37 2.35
N HIS A 172 25.53 -6.74 1.82
CA HIS A 172 24.43 -7.41 1.13
C HIS A 172 24.32 -7.07 -0.36
N GLY A 173 25.05 -6.07 -0.85
CA GLY A 173 24.90 -5.54 -2.20
C GLY A 173 23.59 -4.75 -2.38
N SER A 174 23.22 -4.51 -3.64
CA SER A 174 21.93 -3.87 -3.96
C SER A 174 20.79 -4.86 -3.86
N GLY A 175 19.64 -4.44 -3.32
CA GLY A 175 18.48 -5.31 -3.14
C GLY A 175 17.37 -4.69 -2.32
N VAL A 176 16.27 -5.44 -2.18
CA VAL A 176 15.18 -5.08 -1.26
C VAL A 176 15.74 -5.12 0.17
N GLN A 177 15.66 -3.99 0.86
CA GLN A 177 16.13 -3.87 2.22
C GLN A 177 15.01 -4.17 3.22
N HIS A 178 13.82 -3.60 3.01
CA HIS A 178 12.63 -3.98 3.76
C HIS A 178 11.34 -3.79 2.95
N ILE A 179 10.29 -4.45 3.43
CA ILE A 179 8.92 -4.31 2.93
C ILE A 179 8.09 -3.68 4.04
N ALA A 180 7.44 -2.56 3.75
CA ALA A 180 6.58 -1.88 4.72
C ALA A 180 5.12 -2.27 4.53
N ILE A 181 4.44 -2.61 5.62
CA ILE A 181 3.01 -2.91 5.69
C ILE A 181 2.31 -1.71 6.34
N GLU A 182 1.33 -1.12 5.65
CA GLU A 182 0.46 -0.11 6.22
C GLU A 182 -0.46 -0.76 7.27
N VAL A 183 -0.53 -0.15 8.44
CA VAL A 183 -1.35 -0.61 9.57
C VAL A 183 -2.16 0.52 10.16
N LEU A 184 -3.34 0.23 10.69
CA LEU A 184 -4.22 1.23 11.31
C LEU A 184 -3.63 1.84 12.59
N ASN A 185 -2.74 1.11 13.28
CA ASN A 185 -2.12 1.55 14.52
C ASN A 185 -0.78 0.83 14.75
N ALA A 186 0.35 1.56 14.77
CA ALA A 186 1.66 0.96 14.91
C ALA A 186 1.91 0.42 16.33
N GLY A 187 1.41 1.11 17.36
CA GLY A 187 1.52 0.68 18.76
C GLY A 187 0.82 -0.65 19.04
N PHE A 188 -0.38 -0.86 18.48
CA PHE A 188 -1.10 -2.12 18.57
C PHE A 188 -0.31 -3.25 17.91
N VAL A 189 0.30 -3.00 16.75
CA VAL A 189 1.14 -3.99 16.07
C VAL A 189 2.38 -4.32 16.89
N GLN A 190 3.06 -3.33 17.47
CA GLN A 190 4.18 -3.58 18.36
C GLN A 190 3.79 -4.51 19.53
N GLN A 191 2.63 -4.27 20.16
CA GLN A 191 2.11 -5.13 21.23
C GLN A 191 1.84 -6.56 20.73
N ALA A 192 1.14 -6.70 19.60
CA ALA A 192 0.84 -7.99 19.01
C ALA A 192 2.12 -8.78 18.64
N LEU A 193 3.14 -8.10 18.10
CA LEU A 193 4.43 -8.70 17.78
C LEU A 193 5.18 -9.13 19.04
N ALA A 194 5.14 -8.33 20.10
CA ALA A 194 5.74 -8.68 21.39
C ALA A 194 5.08 -9.91 22.03
N GLU A 195 3.74 -10.00 22.00
CA GLU A 195 2.98 -11.18 22.46
C GLU A 195 3.33 -12.44 21.66
N ALA A 196 3.51 -12.29 20.35
CA ALA A 196 3.97 -13.34 19.46
C ALA A 196 5.49 -13.62 19.55
N LYS A 197 6.23 -12.90 20.41
CA LYS A 197 7.69 -12.98 20.59
C LYS A 197 8.49 -12.75 19.31
N VAL A 198 7.98 -11.89 18.42
CA VAL A 198 8.69 -11.47 17.21
C VAL A 198 9.75 -10.44 17.60
N PRO A 199 11.03 -10.67 17.29
CA PRO A 199 12.10 -9.73 17.62
C PRO A 199 11.99 -8.44 16.80
N LEU A 200 12.03 -7.32 17.51
CA LEU A 200 11.99 -5.97 16.94
C LEU A 200 13.38 -5.36 16.87
N LEU A 201 13.64 -4.60 15.81
CA LEU A 201 14.84 -3.79 15.67
C LEU A 201 14.66 -2.42 16.35
N THR A 202 13.44 -1.89 16.37
CA THR A 202 13.11 -0.59 16.94
C THR A 202 11.83 -0.66 17.75
N ASP A 203 11.67 0.26 18.72
CA ASP A 203 10.33 0.65 19.18
C ASP A 203 9.61 1.48 18.10
N VAL A 204 8.36 1.90 18.37
CA VAL A 204 7.66 2.88 17.52
C VAL A 204 8.48 4.16 17.39
N ILE A 205 8.82 4.51 16.16
CA ILE A 205 9.46 5.76 15.76
C ILE A 205 8.41 6.65 15.11
N VAL A 206 8.32 7.91 15.55
CA VAL A 206 7.39 8.91 15.01
C VAL A 206 8.17 10.00 14.30
N ASP A 207 7.77 10.34 13.08
CA ASP A 207 8.40 11.42 12.31
C ASP A 207 7.70 12.78 12.48
N ALA A 208 8.25 13.80 11.83
CA ALA A 208 7.71 15.16 11.90
C ALA A 208 6.30 15.30 11.33
N ASP A 209 5.88 14.37 10.46
CA ASP A 209 4.58 14.35 9.82
C ASP A 209 3.56 13.48 10.60
N GLY A 210 3.98 12.83 11.69
CA GLY A 210 3.14 11.96 12.50
C GLY A 210 3.02 10.53 11.98
N HIS A 211 3.88 10.11 11.06
CA HIS A 211 3.99 8.71 10.68
C HIS A 211 4.64 7.92 11.81
N GLU A 212 3.96 6.86 12.24
CA GLU A 212 4.47 5.93 13.24
C GLU A 212 4.99 4.69 12.52
N GLN A 213 6.19 4.21 12.86
CA GLN A 213 6.75 3.00 12.26
C GLN A 213 7.47 2.12 13.27
N VAL A 214 7.43 0.82 13.05
CA VAL A 214 8.16 -0.18 13.82
C VAL A 214 8.79 -1.20 12.88
N PHE A 215 10.02 -1.62 13.15
CA PHE A 215 10.74 -2.56 12.30
C PHE A 215 11.02 -3.86 13.04
N THR A 216 10.85 -4.99 12.37
CA THR A 216 11.37 -6.27 12.83
C THR A 216 12.88 -6.32 12.61
N VAL A 217 13.56 -7.26 13.26
CA VAL A 217 14.88 -7.68 12.79
C VAL A 217 14.75 -8.37 11.42
N LEU A 218 15.87 -8.53 10.72
CA LEU A 218 15.93 -9.37 9.52
C LEU A 218 15.66 -10.82 9.92
N ASP A 219 14.66 -11.47 9.30
CA ASP A 219 14.47 -12.91 9.48
C ASP A 219 15.51 -13.67 8.63
N PRO A 220 16.43 -14.44 9.24
CA PRO A 220 17.47 -15.15 8.50
C PRO A 220 16.91 -16.28 7.62
N SER A 221 15.69 -16.75 7.90
CA SER A 221 15.08 -17.87 7.17
C SER A 221 14.52 -17.42 5.83
N THR A 222 13.87 -16.25 5.79
CA THR A 222 13.29 -15.68 4.57
C THR A 222 14.19 -14.64 3.90
N GLY A 223 15.15 -14.07 4.63
CA GLY A 223 15.93 -12.92 4.19
C GLY A 223 15.11 -11.63 4.11
N VAL A 224 13.93 -11.60 4.74
CA VAL A 224 13.01 -10.45 4.70
C VAL A 224 13.04 -9.70 6.02
N GLN A 225 13.10 -8.38 5.91
CA GLN A 225 12.84 -7.47 7.02
C GLN A 225 11.50 -6.77 6.78
N LEU A 226 10.64 -6.72 7.81
CA LEU A 226 9.35 -6.06 7.74
C LEU A 226 9.37 -4.75 8.51
N GLY A 227 8.76 -3.72 7.92
CA GLY A 227 8.33 -2.50 8.60
C GLY A 227 6.81 -2.48 8.71
N PHE A 228 6.29 -1.92 9.79
CA PHE A 228 4.87 -1.62 9.91
C PHE A 228 4.73 -0.12 10.10
N ILE A 229 3.91 0.53 9.27
CA ILE A 229 3.75 1.98 9.25
C ILE A 229 2.28 2.35 9.41
N SER A 230 1.99 3.22 10.37
CA SER A 230 0.71 3.91 10.49
C SER A 230 0.88 5.35 10.02
N ARG A 231 0.03 5.78 9.08
CA ARG A 231 0.06 7.15 8.57
C ARG A 231 -1.05 7.95 9.23
N THR A 232 -0.71 8.77 10.22
CA THR A 232 -1.68 9.68 10.85
C THR A 232 -1.60 11.06 10.20
N GLY A 233 -2.74 11.72 9.97
CA GLY A 233 -2.80 13.05 9.37
C GLY A 233 -2.91 13.07 7.84
N HIS A 234 -2.23 14.03 7.20
CA HIS A 234 -2.28 14.17 5.74
C HIS A 234 -1.45 13.09 5.05
N ARG A 235 -1.89 12.62 3.88
CA ARG A 235 -1.13 11.69 3.04
C ARG A 235 0.10 12.39 2.46
N VAL A 236 1.16 12.49 3.24
CA VAL A 236 2.46 12.96 2.78
C VAL A 236 3.35 11.78 2.40
N PRO A 237 4.18 11.91 1.34
CA PRO A 237 5.12 10.86 0.96
C PRO A 237 6.00 10.44 2.14
N ILE A 238 6.55 9.22 2.07
CA ILE A 238 7.50 8.81 3.10
C ILE A 238 8.71 9.75 3.14
N SER A 239 9.08 10.17 4.34
CA SER A 239 10.20 11.05 4.56
C SER A 239 11.52 10.25 4.49
N GLY A 240 12.58 10.86 3.95
CA GLY A 240 13.93 10.27 4.01
C GLY A 240 14.38 9.97 5.45
N GLN A 241 13.91 10.73 6.44
CA GLN A 241 14.19 10.47 7.85
C GLN A 241 13.69 9.11 8.33
N ASN A 242 12.50 8.68 7.89
CA ASN A 242 11.93 7.37 8.22
C ASN A 242 12.79 6.24 7.67
N VAL A 243 13.12 6.35 6.39
CA VAL A 243 13.96 5.38 5.71
C VAL A 243 15.33 5.27 6.40
N ARG A 244 15.94 6.40 6.77
CA ARG A 244 17.21 6.43 7.52
C ARG A 244 17.09 5.90 8.95
N ALA A 245 15.91 5.91 9.56
CA ALA A 245 15.75 5.48 10.94
C ALA A 245 16.10 3.99 11.11
N LEU A 246 15.71 3.17 10.12
CA LEU A 246 16.07 1.75 10.08
C LEU A 246 17.59 1.57 9.98
N PHE A 247 18.25 2.22 9.00
CA PHE A 247 19.70 2.04 8.80
C PHE A 247 20.51 2.47 10.02
N ARG A 248 20.09 3.55 10.71
CA ARG A 248 20.69 3.99 11.97
C ARG A 248 20.51 2.95 13.09
N ALA A 249 19.38 2.25 13.12
CA ALA A 249 19.15 1.18 14.08
C ALA A 249 19.98 -0.07 13.80
N LEU A 250 20.28 -0.38 12.53
CA LEU A 250 21.18 -1.48 12.15
C LEU A 250 22.64 -1.26 12.57
N THR A 251 23.05 0.00 12.73
CA THR A 251 24.43 0.38 13.09
C THR A 251 24.68 0.51 14.60
N LYS A 252 23.66 0.36 15.43
CA LYS A 252 23.78 0.40 16.90
C LYS A 252 24.16 -0.98 17.44
#